data_AF-A0A7S3V0E5-F1
#
_entry.id   AF-A0A7S3V0E5-F1
#
_cell.length_a   1.000
_cell.length_b   1.000
_cell.length_c   1.000
_cell.angle_alpha   90.00
_cell.angle_beta   90.00
_cell.angle_gamma   90.00
#
_symmetry.space_group_name_H-M   'P 1'
#
loop_
_entity.id
_entity.type
_entity.pdbx_description
1 polymer ?
#
loop_
_entity_poly.entity_id
_entity_poly.type
_entity_poly.pdbx_seq_one_letter_code
_entity_poly.pdbx_strand_id
1 'polypeptide(L)'
;MKQRITASTKSNARLESKSNAVSNEESFDLSWSTEQKVWFWGVFRKDAAAFLFYGILFAFLLYYFPEDQVHIPPLKRQPHSHDQRIFLNVIIALLALVSMYINIFHGTPPHKGDVKHLFLRDNVNGHFGYLTVNILCVHVYYWPMCVLAELFRARRLEEDSQVVRKLIGFVYFTSILSGSFGIVLTILFLKFCWYEPKWRETVLELYQSRGFKWVGPKVLFLHVNQVFVSFLDVMVVKDKELLVKWTPSIYTIFGINGLIVVAYVVSVHINRFASNGQVPYPFLQMVLKSWKKEIIFIGAVAIFTNVCAMLLYFLVNLPA
;
A
#
# COMPACT_ATOMS: atom_id res chain seq x y z
N MET A 1 61.32 30.09 -14.54
CA MET A 1 61.28 29.95 -13.08
C MET A 1 61.49 31.33 -12.45
N LYS A 2 60.40 32.07 -12.26
CA LYS A 2 60.35 33.45 -11.75
C LYS A 2 58.99 33.65 -11.08
N GLN A 3 59.02 34.15 -9.82
CA GLN A 3 58.12 35.15 -9.21
C GLN A 3 56.59 34.89 -9.22
N ARG A 4 55.75 35.29 -8.26
CA ARG A 4 55.79 35.88 -6.91
C ARG A 4 54.28 36.07 -6.56
N ILE A 5 53.96 36.13 -5.26
CA ILE A 5 52.96 37.05 -4.67
C ILE A 5 51.45 36.70 -4.79
N THR A 6 50.94 36.20 -3.65
CA THR A 6 49.79 36.67 -2.83
C THR A 6 48.49 37.17 -3.47
N ALA A 7 47.39 36.63 -2.97
CA ALA A 7 46.13 37.30 -2.63
C ALA A 7 45.28 36.31 -1.80
N SER A 8 44.41 36.66 -0.86
CA SER A 8 44.05 37.93 -0.24
C SER A 8 43.08 37.59 0.89
N THR A 9 43.26 38.29 1.99
CA THR A 9 42.43 38.41 3.17
C THR A 9 40.97 38.75 2.83
N LYS A 10 40.02 37.84 3.13
CA LYS A 10 38.63 38.20 3.50
C LYS A 10 38.15 37.29 4.63
N SER A 11 38.91 37.34 5.73
CA SER A 11 38.35 37.20 7.07
C SER A 11 37.63 38.51 7.38
N ASN A 12 36.32 38.56 7.18
CA ASN A 12 35.47 39.55 7.82
C ASN A 12 34.06 38.99 7.99
N ALA A 13 33.59 39.08 9.24
CA ALA A 13 32.19 39.16 9.61
C ALA A 13 31.34 37.88 9.46
N ARG A 14 31.53 36.92 10.36
CA ARG A 14 30.40 36.06 10.81
C ARG A 14 30.58 35.48 12.21
N LEU A 15 31.08 36.30 13.12
CA LEU A 15 31.03 36.04 14.56
C LEU A 15 30.54 37.34 15.18
N GLU A 16 29.22 37.43 15.36
CA GLU A 16 28.47 38.29 16.30
C GLU A 16 27.06 38.59 15.76
N SER A 17 26.19 37.59 15.84
CA SER A 17 24.82 37.79 16.32
C SER A 17 24.45 36.53 17.13
N LYS A 18 24.72 36.53 18.43
CA LYS A 18 23.70 36.80 19.46
C LYS A 18 22.32 36.35 18.97
N SER A 19 22.02 35.09 19.23
CA SER A 19 21.12 34.72 20.34
C SER A 19 19.72 35.34 20.21
N ASN A 20 19.11 35.25 19.04
CA ASN A 20 17.68 35.02 19.00
C ASN A 20 17.49 33.51 19.18
N ALA A 21 17.47 33.09 20.45
CA ALA A 21 16.70 31.92 20.82
C ALA A 21 15.25 32.27 20.46
N VAL A 22 14.91 32.07 19.19
CA VAL A 22 13.53 31.97 18.75
C VAL A 22 13.02 30.78 19.53
N SER A 23 12.25 31.06 20.57
CA SER A 23 11.26 30.14 21.09
C SER A 23 10.38 29.79 19.89
N ASN A 24 10.81 28.77 19.14
CA ASN A 24 9.97 28.01 18.24
C ASN A 24 8.98 27.25 19.13
N GLU A 25 8.10 27.98 19.81
CA GLU A 25 6.73 27.53 19.88
C GLU A 25 6.25 27.53 18.43
N GLU A 26 6.59 26.44 17.72
CA GLU A 26 5.84 25.99 16.55
C GLU A 26 4.43 25.73 17.08
N SER A 27 3.65 26.81 17.26
CA SER A 27 2.21 26.70 17.24
C SER A 27 1.93 25.93 15.97
N PHE A 28 1.37 24.73 16.12
CA PHE A 28 0.93 23.89 15.01
C PHE A 28 -0.12 24.70 14.26
N ASP A 29 0.32 25.57 13.37
CA ASP A 29 -0.55 26.35 12.52
C ASP A 29 -1.10 25.36 11.51
N LEU A 30 -2.25 24.79 11.88
CA LEU A 30 -3.03 23.85 11.07
C LEU A 30 -3.63 24.54 9.84
N SER A 31 -3.36 25.83 9.61
CA SER A 31 -3.81 26.54 8.43
C SER A 31 -3.01 26.08 7.21
N TRP A 32 -3.61 25.16 6.45
CA TRP A 32 -3.08 24.77 5.16
C TRP A 32 -3.05 25.96 4.21
N SER A 33 -1.95 26.11 3.47
CA SER A 33 -1.85 27.09 2.40
C SER A 33 -2.90 26.82 1.32
N THR A 34 -3.27 27.83 0.53
CA THR A 34 -4.22 27.66 -0.59
C THR A 34 -3.77 26.58 -1.56
N GLU A 35 -2.46 26.50 -1.85
CA GLU A 35 -1.89 25.46 -2.71
C GLU A 35 -2.03 24.06 -2.11
N GLN A 36 -1.81 23.92 -0.79
CA GLN A 36 -2.00 22.66 -0.08
C GLN A 36 -3.47 22.20 -0.10
N LYS A 37 -4.41 23.13 0.06
CA LYS A 37 -5.85 22.85 -0.03
C LYS A 37 -6.24 22.39 -1.44
N VAL A 38 -5.80 23.09 -2.47
CA VAL A 38 -6.07 22.72 -3.87
C VAL A 38 -5.49 21.35 -4.19
N TRP A 39 -4.24 21.10 -3.78
CA TRP A 39 -3.61 19.79 -3.94
C TRP A 39 -4.40 18.69 -3.23
N PHE A 40 -4.73 18.89 -1.95
CA PHE A 40 -5.47 17.91 -1.17
C PHE A 40 -6.82 17.58 -1.80
N TRP A 41 -7.61 18.58 -2.20
CA TRP A 41 -8.89 18.32 -2.84
C TRP A 41 -8.73 17.60 -4.18
N GLY A 42 -7.64 17.87 -4.92
CA GLY A 42 -7.27 17.13 -6.12
C GLY A 42 -6.98 15.66 -5.82
N VAL A 43 -6.17 15.38 -4.80
CA VAL A 43 -5.84 14.03 -4.34
C VAL A 43 -7.07 13.29 -3.82
N PHE A 44 -7.82 13.93 -2.91
CA PHE A 44 -8.99 13.37 -2.26
C PHE A 44 -10.05 12.92 -3.27
N ARG A 45 -10.35 13.73 -4.30
CA ARG A 45 -11.32 13.35 -5.33
C ARG A 45 -10.88 12.10 -6.11
N LYS A 46 -9.58 11.98 -6.37
CA LYS A 46 -9.01 10.85 -7.12
C LYS A 46 -8.99 9.58 -6.28
N ASP A 47 -8.56 9.71 -5.03
CA ASP A 47 -8.58 8.60 -4.08
C ASP A 47 -10.02 8.17 -3.79
N ALA A 48 -10.99 9.09 -3.69
CA ALA A 48 -12.41 8.78 -3.55
C ALA A 48 -12.96 8.00 -4.76
N ALA A 49 -12.57 8.35 -5.98
CA ALA A 49 -12.92 7.59 -7.18
C ALA A 49 -12.29 6.19 -7.17
N ALA A 50 -11.04 6.06 -6.71
CA ALA A 50 -10.39 4.77 -6.48
C ALA A 50 -11.12 3.92 -5.45
N PHE A 51 -11.51 4.51 -4.32
CA PHE A 51 -12.34 3.84 -3.34
C PHE A 51 -13.62 3.33 -3.95
N LEU A 52 -14.39 4.20 -4.62
CA LEU A 52 -15.65 3.80 -5.22
C LEU A 52 -15.47 2.64 -6.21
N PHE A 53 -14.44 2.71 -7.06
CA PHE A 53 -14.13 1.63 -8.00
C PHE A 53 -13.83 0.30 -7.29
N TYR A 54 -12.92 0.29 -6.30
CA TYR A 54 -12.59 -0.92 -5.55
C TYR A 54 -13.77 -1.41 -4.70
N GLY A 55 -14.59 -0.53 -4.15
CA GLY A 55 -15.81 -0.90 -3.43
C GLY A 55 -16.82 -1.61 -4.34
N ILE A 56 -17.05 -1.09 -5.54
CA ILE A 56 -17.89 -1.74 -6.56
C ILE A 56 -17.29 -3.09 -6.95
N LEU A 57 -15.97 -3.16 -7.18
CA LEU A 57 -15.28 -4.39 -7.53
C LEU A 57 -15.44 -5.46 -6.42
N PHE A 58 -15.22 -5.11 -5.16
CA PHE A 58 -15.40 -6.02 -4.03
C PHE A 58 -16.85 -6.46 -3.87
N ALA A 59 -17.81 -5.55 -4.03
CA ALA A 59 -19.24 -5.89 -4.00
C ALA A 59 -19.62 -6.86 -5.14
N PHE A 60 -19.10 -6.62 -6.35
CA PHE A 60 -19.29 -7.51 -7.50
C PHE A 60 -18.66 -8.88 -7.25
N LEU A 61 -17.39 -8.94 -6.83
CA LEU A 61 -16.69 -10.18 -6.53
C LEU A 61 -17.39 -10.99 -5.43
N LEU A 62 -17.88 -10.32 -4.39
CA LEU A 62 -18.65 -10.96 -3.32
C LEU A 62 -19.99 -11.50 -3.82
N TYR A 63 -20.70 -10.73 -4.65
CA TYR A 63 -22.01 -11.12 -5.20
C TYR A 63 -21.90 -12.41 -6.04
N TYR A 64 -20.87 -12.49 -6.89
CA TYR A 64 -20.58 -13.65 -7.75
C TYR A 64 -19.75 -14.74 -7.08
N PHE A 65 -19.43 -14.62 -5.78
CA PHE A 65 -18.71 -15.67 -5.07
C PHE A 65 -19.59 -16.93 -4.93
N PRO A 66 -19.10 -18.13 -5.33
CA PRO A 66 -19.92 -19.32 -5.48
C PRO A 66 -20.50 -19.81 -4.15
N GLU A 67 -21.73 -20.31 -4.22
CA GLU A 67 -22.56 -20.68 -3.07
C GLU A 67 -22.30 -22.11 -2.58
N ASP A 68 -21.86 -22.97 -3.49
CA ASP A 68 -21.88 -24.43 -3.32
C ASP A 68 -20.79 -24.97 -2.38
N GLN A 69 -20.00 -24.09 -1.76
CA GLN A 69 -18.88 -24.46 -0.87
C GLN A 69 -19.21 -24.39 0.63
N VAL A 70 -20.42 -24.01 1.02
CA VAL A 70 -20.66 -23.53 2.39
C VAL A 70 -21.19 -24.60 3.34
N HIS A 71 -20.29 -25.45 3.83
CA HIS A 71 -20.42 -25.97 5.19
C HIS A 71 -19.38 -25.26 6.07
N ILE A 72 -19.80 -24.22 6.80
CA ILE A 72 -18.94 -23.59 7.81
C ILE A 72 -18.99 -24.51 9.03
N PRO A 73 -17.86 -25.10 9.47
CA PRO A 73 -17.86 -25.91 10.67
C PRO A 73 -18.38 -25.05 11.83
N PRO A 74 -19.29 -25.60 12.67
CA PRO A 74 -19.77 -24.86 13.82
C PRO A 74 -18.57 -24.44 14.66
N LEU A 75 -18.63 -23.22 15.21
CA LEU A 75 -17.62 -22.73 16.14
C LEU A 75 -17.45 -23.75 17.27
N LYS A 76 -16.42 -24.60 17.20
CA LYS A 76 -15.98 -25.38 18.34
C LYS A 76 -15.70 -24.38 19.46
N ARG A 77 -16.18 -24.64 20.68
CA ARG A 77 -15.87 -23.82 21.87
C ARG A 77 -14.35 -23.84 22.07
N GLN A 78 -13.67 -22.91 21.43
CA GLN A 78 -12.31 -22.53 21.78
C GLN A 78 -12.45 -21.31 22.69
N PRO A 79 -12.32 -21.50 24.02
CA PRO A 79 -12.78 -20.55 25.03
C PRO A 79 -12.03 -19.20 25.01
N HIS A 80 -10.94 -19.08 24.23
CA HIS A 80 -10.14 -17.87 24.15
C HIS A 80 -9.81 -17.40 22.72
N SER A 81 -10.22 -18.10 21.65
CA SER A 81 -9.73 -17.78 20.30
C SER A 81 -10.65 -16.87 19.49
N HIS A 82 -11.95 -16.78 19.78
CA HIS A 82 -12.86 -16.00 18.92
C HIS A 82 -12.77 -14.49 19.15
N ASP A 83 -12.89 -14.04 20.40
CA ASP A 83 -12.82 -12.61 20.75
C ASP A 83 -11.45 -12.02 20.44
N GLN A 84 -10.38 -12.81 20.63
CA GLN A 84 -9.03 -12.44 20.22
C GLN A 84 -8.93 -12.25 18.70
N ARG A 85 -9.52 -13.14 17.90
CA ARG A 85 -9.55 -13.01 16.43
C ARG A 85 -10.32 -11.78 15.98
N ILE A 86 -11.48 -11.49 16.59
CA ILE A 86 -12.21 -10.24 16.32
C ILE A 86 -11.34 -9.03 16.66
N PHE A 87 -10.77 -9.01 17.88
CA PHE A 87 -9.94 -7.90 18.34
C PHE A 87 -8.73 -7.66 17.44
N LEU A 88 -8.02 -8.72 17.03
CA LEU A 88 -6.89 -8.63 16.11
C LEU A 88 -7.32 -8.17 14.71
N ASN A 89 -8.45 -8.66 14.18
CA ASN A 89 -9.02 -8.15 12.93
C ASN A 89 -9.35 -6.66 13.02
N VAL A 90 -9.90 -6.20 14.15
CA VAL A 90 -10.18 -4.77 14.38
C VAL A 90 -8.89 -3.96 14.38
N ILE A 91 -7.84 -4.42 15.07
CA ILE A 91 -6.52 -3.76 15.04
C ILE A 91 -5.98 -3.70 13.61
N ILE A 92 -6.01 -4.81 12.87
CA ILE A 92 -5.55 -4.88 11.48
C ILE A 92 -6.33 -3.92 10.57
N ALA A 93 -7.66 -3.90 10.69
CA ALA A 93 -8.51 -3.00 9.94
C ALA A 93 -8.23 -1.54 10.27
N LEU A 94 -8.03 -1.22 11.55
CA LEU A 94 -7.62 0.12 11.98
C LEU A 94 -6.26 0.50 11.41
N LEU A 95 -5.28 -0.40 11.40
CA LEU A 95 -3.97 -0.14 10.79
C LEU A 95 -4.09 0.17 9.29
N ALA A 96 -4.93 -0.55 8.55
CA ALA A 96 -5.16 -0.28 7.13
C ALA A 96 -5.87 1.06 6.89
N LEU A 97 -6.88 1.38 7.70
CA LEU A 97 -7.56 2.68 7.66
C LEU A 97 -6.61 3.83 8.03
N VAL A 98 -5.74 3.64 9.03
CA VAL A 98 -4.71 4.61 9.41
C VAL A 98 -3.67 4.75 8.30
N SER A 99 -3.23 3.67 7.65
CA SER A 99 -2.36 3.76 6.47
C SER A 99 -3.00 4.61 5.39
N MET A 100 -4.29 4.41 5.09
CA MET A 100 -4.95 5.23 4.09
C MET A 100 -5.11 6.68 4.53
N TYR A 101 -5.50 6.91 5.78
CA TYR A 101 -5.57 8.25 6.35
C TYR A 101 -4.22 8.97 6.22
N ILE A 102 -3.11 8.28 6.53
CA ILE A 102 -1.77 8.85 6.38
C ILE A 102 -1.46 9.16 4.92
N ASN A 103 -1.83 8.26 3.99
CA ASN A 103 -1.60 8.45 2.56
C ASN A 103 -2.35 9.68 2.01
N ILE A 104 -3.62 9.87 2.39
CA ILE A 104 -4.47 10.96 1.89
C ILE A 104 -4.20 12.28 2.63
N PHE A 105 -4.32 12.28 3.96
CA PHE A 105 -4.37 13.50 4.78
C PHE A 105 -2.99 13.95 5.25
N HIS A 106 -2.03 13.02 5.32
CA HIS A 106 -0.66 13.31 5.74
C HIS A 106 0.35 13.16 4.61
N GLY A 107 -0.13 12.99 3.38
CA GLY A 107 0.67 12.96 2.18
C GLY A 107 1.41 14.28 2.01
N THR A 108 2.69 14.20 1.65
CA THR A 108 3.49 15.40 1.45
C THR A 108 3.11 16.07 0.13
N PRO A 109 2.65 17.33 0.16
CA PRO A 109 2.26 18.06 -1.04
C PRO A 109 3.52 18.26 -1.90
N PRO A 110 3.48 17.92 -3.20
CA PRO A 110 4.59 18.15 -4.10
C PRO A 110 4.67 19.65 -4.44
N HIS A 111 5.89 20.17 -4.57
CA HIS A 111 6.08 21.53 -5.07
C HIS A 111 5.78 21.58 -6.57
N LYS A 112 5.39 22.77 -7.05
CA LYS A 112 5.17 23.01 -8.48
C LYS A 112 6.46 22.69 -9.26
N GLY A 113 6.36 21.77 -10.21
CA GLY A 113 7.50 21.28 -11.00
C GLY A 113 8.06 19.93 -10.55
N ASP A 114 7.70 19.42 -9.37
CA ASP A 114 8.05 18.07 -8.96
C ASP A 114 7.35 17.04 -9.87
N VAL A 115 8.01 15.91 -10.15
CA VAL A 115 7.42 14.80 -10.95
C VAL A 115 6.10 14.32 -10.34
N LYS A 116 6.04 14.25 -9.00
CA LYS A 116 4.82 13.90 -8.26
C LYS A 116 3.70 14.93 -8.51
N HIS A 117 4.02 16.22 -8.63
CA HIS A 117 3.01 17.23 -8.96
C HIS A 117 2.42 17.00 -10.36
N LEU A 118 3.24 16.62 -11.34
CA LEU A 118 2.76 16.30 -12.71
C LEU A 118 1.83 15.09 -12.73
N PHE A 119 2.10 14.08 -11.88
CA PHE A 119 1.25 12.89 -11.75
C PHE A 119 -0.07 13.15 -11.04
N LEU A 120 -0.03 13.89 -9.94
CA LEU A 120 -1.18 14.01 -9.05
C LEU A 120 -2.08 15.21 -9.39
N ARG A 121 -1.65 16.15 -10.25
CA ARG A 121 -2.45 17.34 -10.59
C ARG A 121 -3.55 17.05 -11.61
N ASP A 122 -3.23 16.62 -12.82
CA ASP A 122 -4.19 16.71 -13.95
C ASP A 122 -4.89 15.38 -14.31
N ASN A 123 -4.43 14.23 -13.82
CA ASN A 123 -4.99 12.92 -14.18
C ASN A 123 -5.40 12.08 -12.97
N VAL A 124 -6.65 11.58 -12.94
CA VAL A 124 -7.14 10.63 -11.91
C VAL A 124 -6.31 9.36 -11.94
N ASN A 125 -5.96 8.88 -13.14
CA ASN A 125 -5.19 7.65 -13.32
C ASN A 125 -3.79 7.78 -12.73
N GLY A 126 -3.21 9.00 -12.62
CA GLY A 126 -1.87 9.21 -12.11
C GLY A 126 -1.66 8.70 -10.68
N HIS A 127 -2.71 8.70 -9.85
CA HIS A 127 -2.71 8.05 -8.53
C HIS A 127 -2.71 6.52 -8.64
N PHE A 128 -3.50 5.96 -9.56
CA PHE A 128 -3.54 4.51 -9.84
C PHE A 128 -2.27 3.97 -10.50
N GLY A 129 -1.37 4.84 -10.98
CA GLY A 129 -0.03 4.42 -11.39
C GLY A 129 0.81 3.90 -10.23
N TYR A 130 0.52 4.31 -8.99
CA TYR A 130 1.24 3.86 -7.82
C TYR A 130 0.70 2.51 -7.32
N LEU A 131 1.54 1.47 -7.38
CA LEU A 131 1.24 0.16 -6.78
C LEU A 131 0.75 0.25 -5.33
N THR A 132 1.38 1.11 -4.51
CA THR A 132 1.00 1.33 -3.11
C THR A 132 -0.48 1.70 -2.97
N VAL A 133 -0.98 2.61 -3.79
CA VAL A 133 -2.38 3.06 -3.71
C VAL A 133 -3.33 1.93 -4.05
N ASN A 134 -3.05 1.15 -5.11
CA ASN A 134 -3.88 0.00 -5.49
C ASN A 134 -3.96 -1.04 -4.36
N ILE A 135 -2.82 -1.38 -3.76
CA ILE A 135 -2.77 -2.36 -2.67
C ILE A 135 -3.47 -1.83 -1.41
N LEU A 136 -3.25 -0.56 -1.04
CA LEU A 136 -3.94 0.05 0.10
C LEU A 136 -5.45 0.11 -0.10
N CYS A 137 -5.94 0.37 -1.32
CA CYS A 137 -7.37 0.31 -1.63
C CYS A 137 -7.92 -1.11 -1.43
N VAL A 138 -7.23 -2.14 -1.93
CA VAL A 138 -7.61 -3.54 -1.71
C VAL A 138 -7.70 -3.85 -0.21
N HIS A 139 -6.69 -3.43 0.57
CA HIS A 139 -6.62 -3.66 2.01
C HIS A 139 -7.70 -2.91 2.80
N VAL A 140 -8.04 -1.68 2.44
CA VAL A 140 -9.12 -0.91 3.08
C VAL A 140 -10.48 -1.58 2.92
N TYR A 141 -10.72 -2.35 1.85
CA TYR A 141 -11.95 -3.14 1.71
C TYR A 141 -11.84 -4.51 2.38
N TYR A 142 -10.72 -5.20 2.17
CA TYR A 142 -10.52 -6.56 2.66
C TYR A 142 -10.57 -6.65 4.19
N TRP A 143 -9.88 -5.76 4.92
CA TRP A 143 -9.76 -5.88 6.37
C TRP A 143 -11.06 -5.59 7.14
N PRO A 144 -11.85 -4.54 6.81
CA PRO A 144 -13.17 -4.39 7.38
C PRO A 144 -14.11 -5.55 7.07
N MET A 145 -14.03 -6.14 5.86
CA MET A 145 -14.78 -7.35 5.53
C MET A 145 -14.38 -8.54 6.42
N CYS A 146 -13.11 -8.67 6.78
CA CYS A 146 -12.66 -9.69 7.75
C CYS A 146 -13.27 -9.46 9.14
N VAL A 147 -13.31 -8.21 9.61
CA VAL A 147 -13.99 -7.86 10.88
C VAL A 147 -15.46 -8.24 10.82
N LEU A 148 -16.17 -7.85 9.75
CA LEU A 148 -17.59 -8.16 9.58
C LEU A 148 -17.84 -9.67 9.51
N ALA A 149 -17.00 -10.42 8.80
CA ALA A 149 -17.10 -11.87 8.69
C ALA A 149 -17.00 -12.55 10.07
N GLU A 150 -16.00 -12.20 10.87
CA GLU A 150 -15.86 -12.79 12.22
C GLU A 150 -16.95 -12.29 13.18
N LEU A 151 -17.41 -11.03 13.08
CA LEU A 151 -18.54 -10.54 13.88
C LEU A 151 -19.84 -11.30 13.57
N PHE A 152 -20.15 -11.54 12.29
CA PHE A 152 -21.33 -12.29 11.90
C PHE A 152 -21.24 -13.75 12.32
N ARG A 153 -20.04 -14.35 12.23
CA ARG A 153 -19.77 -15.70 12.74
C ARG A 153 -19.95 -15.79 14.25
N ALA A 154 -19.50 -14.78 15.01
CA ALA A 154 -19.73 -14.70 16.46
C ALA A 154 -21.21 -14.77 16.84
N ARG A 155 -22.05 -14.18 15.99
CA ARG A 155 -23.50 -14.08 16.16
C ARG A 155 -24.25 -15.25 15.53
N ARG A 156 -23.55 -16.23 14.93
CA ARG A 156 -24.11 -17.39 14.23
C ARG A 156 -25.03 -17.03 13.05
N LEU A 157 -24.84 -15.86 12.46
CA LEU A 157 -25.69 -15.38 11.36
C LEU A 157 -25.42 -16.11 10.03
N GLU A 158 -24.37 -16.93 9.97
CA GLU A 158 -24.06 -17.79 8.83
C GLU A 158 -25.09 -18.91 8.62
N GLU A 159 -25.85 -19.28 9.64
CA GLU A 159 -26.93 -20.28 9.53
C GLU A 159 -28.10 -19.68 8.72
N ASP A 160 -28.43 -18.42 8.97
CA ASP A 160 -29.63 -17.77 8.44
C ASP A 160 -29.40 -16.94 7.18
N SER A 161 -28.16 -16.51 6.89
CA SER A 161 -27.87 -15.56 5.80
C SER A 161 -26.85 -16.08 4.79
N GLN A 162 -27.31 -16.21 3.54
CA GLN A 162 -26.48 -16.54 2.38
C GLN A 162 -25.38 -15.50 2.13
N VAL A 163 -25.68 -14.21 2.34
CA VAL A 163 -24.70 -13.13 2.15
C VAL A 163 -23.57 -13.24 3.17
N VAL A 164 -23.89 -13.59 4.42
CA VAL A 164 -22.88 -13.82 5.47
C VAL A 164 -21.98 -15.01 5.11
N ARG A 165 -22.57 -16.10 4.61
CA ARG A 165 -21.84 -17.27 4.12
C ARG A 165 -20.86 -16.92 3.00
N LYS A 166 -21.31 -16.16 2.00
CA LYS A 166 -20.45 -15.66 0.91
C LYS A 166 -19.33 -14.77 1.45
N LEU A 167 -19.64 -13.87 2.37
CA LEU A 167 -18.65 -12.97 2.97
C LEU A 167 -17.54 -13.75 3.68
N ILE A 168 -17.91 -14.71 4.53
CA ILE A 168 -16.95 -15.57 5.23
C ILE A 168 -16.09 -16.33 4.23
N GLY A 169 -16.71 -17.03 3.27
CA GLY A 169 -15.96 -17.77 2.25
C GLY A 169 -15.01 -16.87 1.46
N PHE A 170 -15.49 -15.69 1.03
CA PHE A 170 -14.72 -14.72 0.27
C PHE A 170 -13.48 -14.22 1.03
N VAL A 171 -13.62 -13.85 2.31
CA VAL A 171 -12.47 -13.30 3.07
C VAL A 171 -11.43 -14.36 3.38
N TYR A 172 -11.81 -15.64 3.50
CA TYR A 172 -10.85 -16.74 3.67
C TYR A 172 -10.20 -17.09 2.33
N PHE A 173 -10.98 -17.17 1.24
CA PHE A 173 -10.48 -17.41 -0.12
C PHE A 173 -9.42 -16.39 -0.56
N THR A 174 -9.65 -15.12 -0.22
CA THR A 174 -8.78 -14.01 -0.65
C THR A 174 -7.62 -13.71 0.32
N SER A 175 -7.52 -14.40 1.47
CA SER A 175 -6.51 -14.11 2.49
C SER A 175 -5.08 -14.24 1.99
N ILE A 176 -4.73 -15.33 1.31
CA ILE A 176 -3.39 -15.51 0.73
C ILE A 176 -3.09 -14.45 -0.33
N LEU A 177 -4.08 -14.12 -1.15
CA LEU A 177 -3.94 -13.12 -2.22
C LEU A 177 -3.65 -11.74 -1.62
N SER A 178 -4.50 -11.29 -0.70
CA SER A 178 -4.35 -10.02 0.02
C SER A 178 -3.03 -9.96 0.80
N GLY A 179 -2.70 -11.06 1.50
CA GLY A 179 -1.46 -11.21 2.25
C GLY A 179 -0.23 -11.07 1.34
N SER A 180 -0.24 -11.71 0.17
CA SER A 180 0.86 -11.64 -0.79
C SER A 180 1.09 -10.22 -1.30
N PHE A 181 0.04 -9.42 -1.48
CA PHE A 181 0.18 -8.02 -1.87
C PHE A 181 0.88 -7.19 -0.79
N GLY A 182 0.59 -7.42 0.49
CA GLY A 182 1.29 -6.73 1.57
C GLY A 182 2.78 -7.07 1.62
N ILE A 183 3.15 -8.33 1.37
CA ILE A 183 4.55 -8.78 1.27
C ILE A 183 5.24 -8.12 0.07
N VAL A 184 4.61 -8.18 -1.11
CA VAL A 184 5.12 -7.59 -2.35
C VAL A 184 5.33 -6.09 -2.19
N LEU A 185 4.35 -5.39 -1.62
CA LEU A 185 4.44 -3.96 -1.34
C LEU A 185 5.66 -3.63 -0.46
N THR A 186 5.82 -4.38 0.63
CA THR A 186 6.94 -4.19 1.56
C THR A 186 8.29 -4.39 0.86
N ILE A 187 8.47 -5.53 0.19
CA ILE A 187 9.77 -5.91 -0.37
C ILE A 187 10.14 -5.01 -1.55
N LEU A 188 9.20 -4.73 -2.46
CA LEU A 188 9.47 -3.84 -3.59
C LEU A 188 9.77 -2.42 -3.13
N PHE A 189 9.07 -1.92 -2.11
CA PHE A 189 9.40 -0.63 -1.50
C PHE A 189 10.81 -0.64 -0.89
N LEU A 190 11.15 -1.64 -0.09
CA LEU A 190 12.48 -1.72 0.52
C LEU A 190 13.56 -1.76 -0.56
N LYS A 191 13.38 -2.56 -1.61
CA LYS A 191 14.39 -2.73 -2.67
C LYS A 191 14.52 -1.50 -3.58
N PHE A 192 13.41 -0.98 -4.09
CA PHE A 192 13.43 0.04 -5.15
C PHE A 192 13.29 1.48 -4.64
N CYS A 193 12.94 1.66 -3.36
CA CYS A 193 12.80 2.97 -2.74
C CYS A 193 13.73 3.12 -1.53
N TRP A 194 13.53 2.32 -0.48
CA TRP A 194 14.20 2.56 0.81
C TRP A 194 15.72 2.37 0.75
N TYR A 195 16.19 1.31 0.11
CA TYR A 195 17.63 1.03 -0.03
C TYR A 195 18.24 1.64 -1.29
N GLU A 196 17.45 2.25 -2.16
CA GLU A 196 17.94 2.81 -3.42
C GLU A 196 18.41 4.26 -3.23
N PRO A 197 19.72 4.56 -3.35
CA PRO A 197 20.27 5.88 -3.03
C PRO A 197 19.62 7.01 -3.82
N LYS A 198 19.40 6.80 -5.12
CA LYS A 198 18.77 7.80 -5.99
C LYS A 198 17.36 8.16 -5.56
N TRP A 199 16.58 7.20 -5.07
CA TRP A 199 15.25 7.47 -4.57
C TRP A 199 15.30 8.23 -3.24
N ARG A 200 16.21 7.85 -2.33
CA ARG A 200 16.39 8.53 -1.04
C ARG A 200 16.76 10.00 -1.22
N GLU A 201 17.71 10.30 -2.09
CA GLU A 201 18.12 11.69 -2.39
C GLU A 201 16.95 12.49 -2.98
N THR A 202 16.30 11.95 -4.02
CA THR A 202 15.25 12.65 -4.78
C THR A 202 13.92 12.78 -4.06
N VAL A 203 13.66 11.95 -3.06
CA VAL A 203 12.40 11.95 -2.29
C VAL A 203 12.67 12.25 -0.83
N LEU A 204 13.32 11.34 -0.11
CA LEU A 204 13.44 11.46 1.34
C LEU A 204 14.21 12.72 1.77
N GLU A 205 15.42 12.91 1.27
CA GLU A 205 16.30 14.03 1.65
C GLU A 205 15.75 15.35 1.12
N LEU A 206 15.22 15.36 -0.11
CA LEU A 206 14.55 16.53 -0.69
C LEU A 206 13.37 16.99 0.19
N TYR A 207 12.46 16.10 0.59
CA TYR A 207 11.33 16.52 1.41
C TYR A 207 11.74 16.84 2.86
N GLN A 208 12.74 16.15 3.43
CA GLN A 208 13.27 16.49 4.75
C GLN A 208 13.93 17.88 4.77
N SER A 209 14.70 18.23 3.74
CA SER A 209 15.30 19.57 3.60
C SER A 209 14.25 20.68 3.42
N ARG A 210 13.07 20.33 2.91
CA ARG A 210 11.88 21.21 2.83
C ARG A 210 11.07 21.28 4.13
N GLY A 211 11.57 20.70 5.24
CA GLY A 211 10.94 20.77 6.56
C GLY A 211 10.01 19.60 6.89
N PHE A 212 9.78 18.65 5.99
CA PHE A 212 8.92 17.49 6.24
C PHE A 212 9.66 16.35 6.95
N LYS A 213 9.99 16.57 8.23
CA LYS A 213 10.80 15.64 9.06
C LYS A 213 10.22 14.22 9.15
N TRP A 214 8.89 14.09 9.05
CA TRP A 214 8.16 12.83 9.24
C TRP A 214 7.99 11.98 7.97
N VAL A 215 8.52 12.38 6.81
CA VAL A 215 8.35 11.64 5.54
C VAL A 215 8.86 10.22 5.65
N GLY A 216 10.08 10.02 6.18
CA GLY A 216 10.69 8.69 6.34
C GLY A 216 9.84 7.73 7.18
N PRO A 217 9.54 8.06 8.46
CA PRO A 217 8.67 7.24 9.29
C PRO A 217 7.30 6.97 8.68
N LYS A 218 6.68 7.96 8.02
CA LYS A 218 5.39 7.79 7.33
C LYS A 218 5.50 6.75 6.21
N VAL A 219 6.48 6.87 5.30
CA VAL A 219 6.61 5.91 4.20
C VAL A 219 6.97 4.52 4.71
N LEU A 220 7.80 4.40 5.75
CA LEU A 220 8.06 3.10 6.39
C LEU A 220 6.79 2.49 6.94
N PHE A 221 6.00 3.27 7.70
CA PHE A 221 4.75 2.79 8.28
C PHE A 221 3.80 2.29 7.19
N LEU A 222 3.59 3.05 6.11
CA LEU A 222 2.67 2.69 5.03
C LEU A 222 3.01 1.37 4.31
N HIS A 223 4.30 1.04 4.21
CA HIS A 223 4.76 -0.09 3.42
C HIS A 223 5.14 -1.29 4.29
N VAL A 224 5.92 -1.08 5.35
CA VAL A 224 6.52 -2.14 6.14
C VAL A 224 5.53 -2.77 7.12
N ASN A 225 4.50 -2.06 7.58
CA ASN A 225 3.48 -2.70 8.43
C ASN A 225 2.70 -3.79 7.69
N GLN A 226 2.64 -3.73 6.35
CA GLN A 226 1.81 -4.61 5.53
C GLN A 226 2.28 -6.06 5.58
N VAL A 227 3.59 -6.32 5.59
CA VAL A 227 4.09 -7.70 5.74
C VAL A 227 3.65 -8.32 7.07
N PHE A 228 3.71 -7.58 8.18
CA PHE A 228 3.30 -8.07 9.49
C PHE A 228 1.80 -8.33 9.55
N VAL A 229 1.00 -7.41 9.02
CA VAL A 229 -0.45 -7.57 8.90
C VAL A 229 -0.79 -8.82 8.07
N SER A 230 -0.12 -9.02 6.94
CA SER A 230 -0.30 -10.21 6.10
C SER A 230 -0.01 -11.52 6.84
N PHE A 231 1.09 -11.58 7.60
CA PHE A 231 1.43 -12.77 8.38
C PHE A 231 0.44 -13.00 9.53
N LEU A 232 0.05 -11.93 10.25
CA LEU A 232 -0.92 -12.04 11.33
C LEU A 232 -2.26 -12.55 10.84
N ASP A 233 -2.75 -12.03 9.71
CA ASP A 233 -4.00 -12.49 9.11
C ASP A 233 -3.97 -14.00 8.84
N VAL A 234 -2.99 -14.44 8.04
CA VAL A 234 -2.90 -15.82 7.54
C VAL A 234 -2.57 -16.81 8.66
N MET A 235 -1.66 -16.45 9.58
CA MET A 235 -1.09 -17.40 10.55
C MET A 235 -1.75 -17.39 11.92
N VAL A 236 -2.35 -16.26 12.32
CA VAL A 236 -2.81 -16.06 13.69
C VAL A 236 -4.32 -15.80 13.75
N VAL A 237 -4.82 -14.95 12.86
CA VAL A 237 -6.18 -14.43 12.95
C VAL A 237 -7.19 -15.34 12.27
N LYS A 238 -6.85 -15.93 11.11
CA LYS A 238 -7.77 -16.84 10.42
C LYS A 238 -7.81 -18.20 11.09
N ASP A 239 -9.00 -18.78 11.12
CA ASP A 239 -9.18 -20.16 11.53
C ASP A 239 -8.50 -21.11 10.53
N LYS A 240 -7.52 -21.90 10.98
CA LYS A 240 -6.70 -22.75 10.09
C LYS A 240 -7.54 -23.78 9.32
N GLU A 241 -8.53 -24.42 9.97
CA GLU A 241 -9.38 -25.43 9.32
C GLU A 241 -10.19 -24.78 8.18
N LEU A 242 -10.78 -23.61 8.44
CA LEU A 242 -11.47 -22.85 7.40
C LEU A 242 -10.52 -22.33 6.32
N LEU A 243 -9.35 -21.83 6.71
CA LEU A 243 -8.39 -21.28 5.76
C LEU A 243 -7.90 -22.34 4.78
N VAL A 244 -7.55 -23.54 5.25
CA VAL A 244 -7.19 -24.66 4.38
C VAL A 244 -8.35 -25.04 3.47
N LYS A 245 -9.59 -25.09 3.99
CA LYS A 245 -10.78 -25.46 3.23
C LYS A 245 -11.09 -24.48 2.10
N TRP A 246 -11.01 -23.18 2.36
CA TRP A 246 -11.44 -22.11 1.45
C TRP A 246 -10.31 -21.55 0.60
N THR A 247 -9.07 -21.87 0.92
CA THR A 247 -7.93 -21.47 0.10
C THR A 247 -8.06 -22.11 -1.29
N PRO A 248 -8.07 -21.30 -2.37
CA PRO A 248 -8.09 -21.84 -3.71
C PRO A 248 -6.82 -22.62 -4.03
N SER A 249 -6.89 -23.46 -5.07
CA SER A 249 -5.69 -24.14 -5.57
C SER A 249 -4.58 -23.14 -5.88
N ILE A 250 -3.32 -23.56 -5.70
CA ILE A 250 -2.17 -22.70 -5.99
C ILE A 250 -2.16 -22.18 -7.45
N TYR A 251 -2.66 -22.98 -8.40
CA TYR A 251 -2.79 -22.57 -9.80
C TYR A 251 -3.81 -21.45 -9.99
N THR A 252 -4.93 -21.50 -9.28
CA THR A 252 -5.93 -20.42 -9.28
C THR A 252 -5.32 -19.14 -8.72
N ILE A 253 -4.57 -19.22 -7.62
CA ILE A 253 -3.87 -18.07 -7.03
C ILE A 253 -2.88 -17.48 -8.04
N PHE A 254 -2.11 -18.33 -8.71
CA PHE A 254 -1.15 -17.89 -9.73
C PHE A 254 -1.83 -17.22 -10.93
N GLY A 255 -2.96 -17.77 -11.39
CA GLY A 255 -3.77 -17.17 -12.45
C GLY A 255 -4.28 -15.79 -12.08
N ILE A 256 -4.86 -15.63 -10.87
CA ILE A 256 -5.36 -14.34 -10.38
C ILE A 256 -4.23 -13.32 -10.24
N ASN A 257 -3.11 -13.70 -9.62
CA ASN A 257 -1.94 -12.82 -9.52
C ASN A 257 -1.41 -12.40 -10.88
N GLY A 258 -1.34 -13.32 -11.84
CA GLY A 258 -0.92 -13.02 -13.21
C GLY A 258 -1.82 -11.98 -13.86
N LEU A 259 -3.15 -12.14 -13.74
CA LEU A 259 -4.12 -11.16 -14.25
C LEU A 259 -3.95 -9.79 -13.59
N ILE A 260 -3.70 -9.74 -12.29
CA ILE A 260 -3.51 -8.49 -11.54
C ILE A 260 -2.20 -7.80 -11.95
N VAL A 261 -1.11 -8.55 -12.14
CA VAL A 261 0.16 -7.99 -12.65
C VAL A 261 -0.02 -7.42 -14.04
N VAL A 262 -0.70 -8.13 -14.94
CA VAL A 262 -1.00 -7.64 -16.30
C VAL A 262 -1.87 -6.38 -16.23
N ALA A 263 -2.95 -6.39 -15.44
CA ALA A 263 -3.83 -5.23 -15.26
C ALA A 263 -3.07 -4.01 -14.73
N TYR A 264 -2.17 -4.21 -13.75
CA TYR A 264 -1.33 -3.15 -13.22
C TYR A 264 -0.37 -2.59 -14.27
N VAL A 265 0.27 -3.44 -15.06
CA VAL A 265 1.18 -3.02 -16.14
C VAL A 265 0.44 -2.22 -17.21
N VAL A 266 -0.76 -2.67 -17.61
CA VAL A 266 -1.63 -1.93 -18.53
C VAL A 266 -1.97 -0.56 -17.94
N SER A 267 -2.34 -0.50 -16.66
CA SER A 267 -2.59 0.78 -15.96
C SER A 267 -1.36 1.69 -15.97
N VAL A 268 -0.15 1.16 -15.73
CA VAL A 268 1.10 1.94 -15.80
C VAL A 268 1.34 2.52 -17.19
N HIS A 269 1.04 1.78 -18.26
CA HIS A 269 1.17 2.28 -19.64
C HIS A 269 0.15 3.36 -19.98
N ILE A 270 -1.13 3.13 -19.64
CA ILE A 270 -2.18 4.13 -19.81
C ILE A 270 -1.77 5.43 -19.10
N ASN A 271 -1.23 5.29 -17.88
CA ASN A 271 -0.74 6.41 -17.10
C ASN A 271 0.45 7.13 -17.70
N ARG A 272 1.42 6.37 -18.21
CA ARG A 272 2.59 6.93 -18.89
C ARG A 272 2.16 7.74 -20.11
N PHE A 273 1.25 7.22 -20.92
CA PHE A 273 0.73 7.92 -22.09
C PHE A 273 0.01 9.21 -21.68
N ALA A 274 -0.89 9.12 -20.70
CA ALA A 274 -1.65 10.27 -20.22
C ALA A 274 -0.81 11.31 -19.44
N SER A 275 0.41 10.96 -19.03
CA SER A 275 1.33 11.83 -18.26
C SER A 275 2.55 12.26 -19.09
N ASN A 276 2.41 12.35 -20.42
CA ASN A 276 3.48 12.78 -21.34
C ASN A 276 4.81 12.01 -21.15
N GLY A 277 4.72 10.69 -20.95
CA GLY A 277 5.88 9.81 -20.84
C GLY A 277 6.50 9.70 -19.45
N GLN A 278 5.99 10.42 -18.46
CA GLN A 278 6.41 10.30 -17.06
C GLN A 278 5.97 8.95 -16.48
N VAL A 279 6.60 8.49 -15.40
CA VAL A 279 6.23 7.25 -14.65
C VAL A 279 6.32 7.46 -13.13
N PRO A 280 5.51 6.74 -12.32
CA PRO A 280 5.43 6.95 -10.88
C PRO A 280 6.72 6.60 -10.13
N TYR A 281 7.55 5.70 -10.69
CA TYR A 281 8.81 5.27 -10.11
C TYR A 281 9.98 5.54 -11.07
N PRO A 282 11.09 6.17 -10.62
CA PRO A 282 12.22 6.49 -11.49
C PRO A 282 12.80 5.30 -12.25
N PHE A 283 12.85 4.11 -11.64
CA PHE A 283 13.38 2.91 -12.28
C PHE A 283 12.54 2.46 -13.49
N LEU A 284 11.23 2.73 -13.50
CA LEU A 284 10.35 2.39 -14.62
C LEU A 284 10.72 3.19 -15.88
N GLN A 285 11.32 4.38 -15.75
CA GLN A 285 11.81 5.13 -16.93
C GLN A 285 12.89 4.36 -17.67
N MET A 286 13.68 3.55 -16.95
CA MET A 286 14.75 2.75 -17.56
C MET A 286 14.21 1.45 -18.16
N VAL A 287 13.21 0.84 -17.50
CA VAL A 287 12.58 -0.40 -17.92
C VAL A 287 11.73 -0.18 -19.18
N LEU A 288 10.85 0.81 -19.18
CA LEU A 288 9.88 1.06 -20.24
C LEU A 288 10.48 1.74 -21.50
N LYS A 289 11.81 1.92 -21.53
CA LYS A 289 12.55 2.36 -22.73
C LYS A 289 12.73 1.25 -23.77
N SER A 290 12.59 0.00 -23.37
CA SER A 290 12.80 -1.15 -24.27
C SER A 290 11.80 -2.25 -23.97
N TRP A 291 11.10 -2.72 -25.00
CA TRP A 291 10.14 -3.83 -24.89
C TRP A 291 10.78 -5.09 -24.27
N LYS A 292 12.06 -5.36 -24.55
CA LYS A 292 12.78 -6.49 -23.96
C LYS A 292 12.90 -6.36 -22.44
N LYS A 293 13.32 -5.17 -21.96
CA LYS A 293 13.45 -4.89 -20.52
C LYS A 293 12.09 -4.92 -19.82
N GLU A 294 11.07 -4.44 -20.51
CA GLU A 294 9.70 -4.46 -20.03
C GLU A 294 9.16 -5.88 -19.84
N ILE A 295 9.29 -6.76 -20.85
CA ILE A 295 8.88 -8.17 -20.72
C ILE A 295 9.62 -8.85 -19.56
N ILE A 296 10.93 -8.63 -19.44
CA ILE A 296 11.72 -9.16 -18.33
C ILE A 296 11.19 -8.65 -16.97
N PHE A 297 10.87 -7.36 -16.88
CA PHE A 297 10.33 -6.78 -15.66
C PHE A 297 8.95 -7.35 -15.31
N ILE A 298 8.04 -7.44 -16.27
CA ILE A 298 6.70 -8.03 -16.07
C ILE A 298 6.82 -9.48 -15.60
N GLY A 299 7.66 -10.27 -16.28
CA GLY A 299 7.93 -11.66 -15.90
C GLY A 299 8.50 -11.76 -14.50
N ALA A 300 9.48 -10.92 -14.15
CA ALA A 300 10.07 -10.90 -12.82
C ALA A 300 9.05 -10.52 -11.73
N VAL A 301 8.20 -9.52 -11.97
CA VAL A 301 7.14 -9.12 -11.01
C VAL A 301 6.08 -10.21 -10.86
N ALA A 302 5.68 -10.86 -11.96
CA ALA A 302 4.72 -11.97 -11.91
C ALA A 302 5.28 -13.17 -11.13
N ILE A 303 6.52 -13.58 -11.42
CA ILE A 303 7.20 -14.65 -10.69
C ILE A 303 7.33 -14.26 -9.22
N PHE A 304 7.80 -13.06 -8.92
CA PHE A 304 7.99 -12.59 -7.55
C PHE A 304 6.69 -12.56 -6.74
N THR A 305 5.59 -12.06 -7.32
CA THR A 305 4.27 -12.03 -6.68
C THR A 305 3.77 -13.44 -6.39
N ASN A 306 3.95 -14.36 -7.35
CA ASN A 306 3.59 -15.77 -7.17
C ASN A 306 4.46 -16.48 -6.14
N VAL A 307 5.74 -16.18 -6.04
CA VAL A 307 6.61 -16.70 -4.97
C VAL A 307 6.10 -16.23 -3.61
N CYS A 308 5.72 -14.96 -3.46
CA CYS A 308 5.16 -14.46 -2.19
C CYS A 308 3.86 -15.17 -1.81
N ALA A 309 2.97 -15.39 -2.79
CA ALA A 309 1.72 -16.13 -2.56
C ALA A 309 1.96 -17.62 -2.25
N MET A 310 2.95 -18.23 -2.91
CA MET A 310 3.36 -19.62 -2.69
C MET A 310 3.89 -19.83 -1.27
N LEU A 311 4.68 -18.89 -0.73
CA LEU A 311 5.16 -18.96 0.65
C LEU A 311 3.99 -18.99 1.65
N LEU A 312 3.03 -18.08 1.50
CA LEU A 312 1.82 -18.07 2.34
C LEU A 312 0.98 -19.34 2.17
N TYR A 313 0.83 -19.82 0.93
CA TYR A 313 0.12 -21.06 0.64
C TYR A 313 0.74 -22.27 1.34
N PHE A 314 2.06 -22.42 1.30
CA PHE A 314 2.72 -23.50 2.01
C PHE A 314 2.55 -23.36 3.53
N LEU A 315 2.68 -22.16 4.08
CA LEU A 315 2.47 -21.92 5.50
C LEU A 315 1.06 -22.32 5.98
N VAL A 316 0.02 -22.01 5.19
CA VAL A 316 -1.36 -22.43 5.48
C VAL A 316 -1.50 -23.96 5.50
N ASN A 317 -0.82 -24.64 4.59
CA ASN A 317 -0.94 -26.09 4.37
C ASN A 317 0.08 -26.93 5.15
N LEU A 318 0.93 -26.33 5.99
CA LEU A 318 1.83 -27.08 6.86
C LEU A 318 1.00 -27.89 7.88
N PRO A 319 1.30 -29.19 8.08
CA PRO A 319 0.68 -29.97 9.15
C PRO A 319 0.93 -29.27 10.50
N ALA A 320 -0.10 -29.26 11.35
CA ALA A 320 -0.07 -28.59 12.65
C ALA A 320 0.88 -29.27 13.64
#